data_AF-A0A7S4S886-F1
#
_entry.id   AF-A0A7S4S886-F1
#
_cell.length_a   1.000
_cell.length_b   1.000
_cell.length_c   1.000
_cell.angle_alpha   90.00
_cell.angle_beta   90.00
_cell.angle_gamma   90.00
#
_symmetry.space_group_name_H-M   'P 1'
#
loop_
_entity.id
_entity.type
_entity.pdbx_description
1 polymer ?
#
loop_
_entity_poly.entity_id
_entity_poly.type
_entity_poly.pdbx_seq_one_letter_code
_entity_poly.pdbx_strand_id
1 'polypeptide(L)'
;KLQVACLVISRISAFSLYPVMIAVFLSKCRATTSFLSKSHLSVYLMQDNHELHEYAGRYIAIDVWIHTFFHLLRWGLQGNIQLLWTHKTGLSGLIVVAVTPIITVLMISDKCKRRIKYEIRKGLHYLFYAFAVGMCFHAPTSGIPNGGFIAPVLGFCISLYTLDALYVYFFMTENIDTTIFHVLPSGVEMTMAVSESFQKRMNKGGIAYVCLPWVSKNQWHAFSLFEDPRNNQKKQVFMLKTGDWTTAVHDALQRNTVRPMWISGPFISPFNSAVLYDNQILVASGIGITPALSVINAHKELRRVNLIWACRDAAMLEFYIEHMKVNSDGWNLIFYTGKAPLDPAVEGLNTNVCIIKGRPELEKVIPNIIYGIESETGLPEKYLESEREQVKRRLADKLIELERRNDLNKSQKRLQLNEVAQSQGYVLQHQNTILQHEEGKPVVQTRKGSMYGNLANSVTEWQMNNTGDGNNLLDTDNECVVSTMRQSKQLNLMNKRISHMLESGFKPWEYHLPASSFVSSLGKSSVLDTWGVLYCGGSPPVQAALKRISEEYQINLNTESFAW
;
A
#
# COMPACT_ATOMS: atom_id res chain seq x y z
N LYS A 1 27.94 45.36 -25.12
CA LYS A 1 27.59 44.86 -23.77
C LYS A 1 26.38 43.92 -23.79
N LEU A 2 25.22 44.35 -24.30
CA LEU A 2 24.00 43.51 -24.37
C LEU A 2 24.19 42.20 -25.17
N GLN A 3 24.82 42.25 -26.35
CA GLN A 3 25.09 41.03 -27.15
C GLN A 3 25.94 40.00 -26.41
N VAL A 4 26.94 40.45 -25.63
CA VAL A 4 27.81 39.58 -24.83
C VAL A 4 27.01 38.96 -23.68
N ALA A 5 26.16 39.74 -23.00
CA ALA A 5 25.27 39.20 -21.98
C ALA A 5 24.31 38.14 -22.55
N CYS A 6 23.71 38.39 -23.73
CA CYS A 6 22.85 37.41 -24.40
C CYS A 6 23.60 36.11 -24.72
N LEU A 7 24.85 36.21 -25.19
CA LEU A 7 25.70 35.04 -25.45
C LEU A 7 26.01 34.27 -24.16
N VAL A 8 26.33 34.97 -23.07
CA VAL A 8 26.61 34.32 -21.78
C VAL A 8 25.39 33.55 -21.28
N ILE A 9 24.21 34.17 -21.30
CA ILE A 9 22.96 33.51 -20.86
C ILE A 9 22.63 32.32 -21.76
N SER A 10 22.79 32.48 -23.07
CA SER A 10 22.50 31.40 -24.02
C SER A 10 23.47 30.22 -23.90
N ARG A 11 24.71 30.47 -23.46
CA ARG A 11 25.68 29.42 -23.13
C ARG A 11 25.36 28.75 -21.80
N ILE A 12 25.05 29.51 -20.75
CA ILE A 12 24.70 28.95 -19.43
C ILE A 12 23.50 28.01 -19.57
N SER A 13 22.43 28.45 -20.23
CA SER A 13 21.24 27.63 -20.52
C SER A 13 21.58 26.35 -21.31
N ALA A 14 22.41 26.47 -22.35
CA ALA A 14 22.83 25.29 -23.13
C ALA A 14 23.58 24.26 -22.27
N PHE A 15 24.46 24.71 -21.36
CA PHE A 15 25.24 23.82 -20.50
C PHE A 15 24.41 23.24 -19.35
N SER A 16 23.45 23.99 -18.81
CA SER A 16 22.58 23.51 -17.73
C SER A 16 21.60 22.43 -18.21
N LEU A 17 21.28 22.38 -19.51
CA LEU A 17 20.43 21.35 -20.09
C LEU A 17 21.03 19.94 -20.05
N TYR A 18 22.34 19.77 -20.18
CA TYR A 18 22.98 18.43 -20.29
C TYR A 18 22.56 17.44 -19.19
N PRO A 19 22.72 17.73 -17.88
CA PRO A 19 22.36 16.78 -16.83
C PRO A 19 20.86 16.45 -16.84
N VAL A 20 20.03 17.46 -17.13
CA VAL A 20 18.56 17.32 -17.14
C VAL A 20 18.09 16.48 -18.33
N MET A 21 18.74 16.64 -19.50
CA MET A 21 18.46 15.81 -20.67
C MET A 21 18.87 14.35 -20.45
N ILE A 22 19.98 14.08 -19.76
CA ILE A 22 20.34 12.70 -19.40
C ILE A 22 19.29 12.12 -18.44
N ALA A 23 18.93 12.87 -17.40
CA ALA A 23 17.97 12.45 -16.38
C ALA A 23 16.57 12.14 -16.95
N VAL A 24 16.06 12.97 -17.87
CA VAL A 24 14.69 12.81 -18.41
C VAL A 24 14.52 11.52 -19.23
N PHE A 25 15.56 11.09 -19.95
CA PHE A 25 15.57 9.84 -20.71
C PHE A 25 15.84 8.64 -19.80
N LEU A 26 16.88 8.72 -18.97
CA LEU A 26 17.29 7.61 -18.11
C LEU A 26 16.19 7.20 -17.12
N SER A 27 15.43 8.16 -16.60
CA SER A 27 14.31 7.91 -15.69
C SER A 27 13.13 7.16 -16.35
N LYS A 28 13.12 7.01 -17.67
CA LYS A 28 12.14 6.19 -18.40
C LYS A 28 12.72 4.92 -19.01
N CYS A 29 14.02 4.64 -18.84
CA CYS A 29 14.65 3.36 -19.20
C CYS A 29 14.34 2.32 -18.12
N ARG A 30 13.18 1.66 -18.20
CA ARG A 30 12.64 0.80 -17.14
C ARG A 30 13.45 -0.48 -16.91
N ALA A 31 13.93 -1.12 -17.97
CA ALA A 31 14.72 -2.34 -17.82
C ALA A 31 16.09 -2.02 -17.22
N THR A 32 16.71 -0.95 -17.70
CA THR A 32 18.01 -0.44 -17.26
C THR A 32 17.95 -0.03 -15.80
N THR A 33 16.97 0.79 -15.41
CA THR A 33 16.76 1.19 -14.00
C THR A 33 16.48 -0.02 -13.12
N SER A 34 15.65 -0.98 -13.57
CA SER A 34 15.41 -2.26 -12.87
C SER A 34 16.64 -3.15 -12.73
N PHE A 35 17.56 -3.10 -13.69
CA PHE A 35 18.82 -3.84 -13.62
C PHE A 35 19.80 -3.16 -12.66
N LEU A 36 19.99 -1.85 -12.79
CA LEU A 36 20.88 -1.06 -11.96
C LEU A 36 20.46 -1.08 -10.48
N SER A 37 19.15 -1.11 -10.19
CA SER A 37 18.63 -1.16 -8.82
C SER A 37 18.97 -2.45 -8.08
N LYS A 38 19.40 -3.50 -8.78
CA LYS A 38 19.85 -4.77 -8.18
C LYS A 38 21.35 -4.77 -7.87
N SER A 39 22.07 -3.75 -8.33
CA SER A 39 23.50 -3.57 -8.08
C SER A 39 23.77 -2.56 -6.97
N HIS A 40 25.03 -2.39 -6.58
CA HIS A 40 25.45 -1.33 -5.67
C HIS A 40 25.14 0.08 -6.21
N LEU A 41 24.93 0.25 -7.52
CA LEU A 41 24.53 1.53 -8.11
C LEU A 41 23.14 1.98 -7.65
N SER A 42 22.32 1.08 -7.11
CA SER A 42 21.01 1.39 -6.52
C SER A 42 21.05 2.51 -5.48
N VAL A 43 22.15 2.64 -4.73
CA VAL A 43 22.37 3.69 -3.73
C VAL A 43 22.34 5.10 -4.35
N TYR A 44 22.73 5.22 -5.62
CA TYR A 44 22.79 6.51 -6.34
C TYR A 44 21.60 6.72 -7.27
N LEU A 45 20.72 5.73 -7.42
CA LEU A 45 19.52 5.89 -8.22
C LEU A 45 18.48 6.67 -7.44
N MET A 46 17.81 7.61 -8.12
CA MET A 46 16.63 8.24 -7.54
C MET A 46 15.51 7.22 -7.37
N GLN A 47 14.87 7.26 -6.22
CA GLN A 47 13.80 6.34 -5.85
C GLN A 47 12.52 6.62 -6.65
N ASP A 48 12.20 7.90 -6.87
CA ASP A 48 11.10 8.33 -7.73
C ASP A 48 11.59 8.82 -9.11
N ASN A 49 11.65 7.88 -10.03
CA ASN A 49 11.95 8.16 -11.44
C ASN A 49 10.85 8.96 -12.15
N HIS A 50 9.61 8.96 -11.65
CA HIS A 50 8.54 9.76 -12.24
C HIS A 50 8.70 11.23 -11.86
N GLU A 51 8.94 11.53 -10.59
CA GLU A 51 9.19 12.89 -10.11
C GLU A 51 10.41 13.50 -10.81
N LEU A 52 11.52 12.74 -10.90
CA LEU A 52 12.71 13.18 -11.63
C LEU A 52 12.40 13.52 -13.10
N HIS A 53 11.58 12.69 -13.77
CA HIS A 53 11.16 12.96 -15.15
C HIS A 53 10.32 14.24 -15.26
N GLU A 54 9.36 14.43 -14.35
CA GLU A 54 8.51 15.62 -14.36
C GLU A 54 9.32 16.89 -14.09
N TYR A 55 10.18 16.88 -13.08
CA TYR A 55 11.09 17.97 -12.78
C TYR A 55 11.97 18.31 -13.99
N ALA A 56 12.62 17.30 -14.57
CA ALA A 56 13.48 17.47 -15.73
C ALA A 56 12.73 18.02 -16.95
N GLY A 57 11.52 17.50 -17.21
CA GLY A 57 10.65 17.98 -18.27
C GLY A 57 10.21 19.43 -18.10
N ARG A 58 9.86 19.86 -16.88
CA ARG A 58 9.52 21.26 -16.56
C ARG A 58 10.72 22.19 -16.75
N TYR A 59 11.90 21.76 -16.30
CA TYR A 59 13.13 22.54 -16.49
C TYR A 59 13.45 22.71 -17.98
N ILE A 60 13.44 21.64 -18.77
CA ILE A 60 13.66 21.69 -20.23
C ILE A 60 12.62 22.61 -20.90
N ALA A 61 11.35 22.52 -20.49
CA ALA A 61 10.28 23.35 -21.05
C ALA A 61 10.58 24.85 -20.90
N ILE A 62 11.11 25.27 -19.74
CA ILE A 62 11.44 26.67 -19.46
C ILE A 62 12.74 27.07 -20.18
N ASP A 63 13.79 26.26 -20.04
CA ASP A 63 15.13 26.60 -20.52
C ASP A 63 15.17 26.73 -22.05
N VAL A 64 14.45 25.90 -22.80
CA VAL A 64 14.36 26.00 -24.27
C VAL A 64 13.89 27.38 -24.71
N TRP A 65 12.94 27.99 -24.00
CA TRP A 65 12.46 29.35 -24.32
C TRP A 65 13.48 30.41 -23.97
N ILE A 66 14.13 30.30 -22.80
CA ILE A 66 15.19 31.21 -22.38
C ILE A 66 16.34 31.18 -23.40
N HIS A 67 16.84 29.98 -23.70
CA HIS A 67 17.90 29.75 -24.66
C HIS A 67 17.56 30.36 -26.03
N THR A 68 16.37 30.05 -26.55
CA THR A 68 15.90 30.54 -27.85
C THR A 68 15.77 32.05 -27.87
N PHE A 69 15.14 32.64 -26.85
CA PHE A 69 14.94 34.09 -26.76
C PHE A 69 16.26 34.85 -26.83
N PHE A 70 17.26 34.46 -26.03
CA PHE A 70 18.56 35.13 -26.02
C PHE A 70 19.37 34.89 -27.30
N HIS A 71 19.22 33.74 -27.96
CA HIS A 71 19.81 33.52 -29.28
C HIS A 71 19.17 34.40 -30.36
N LEU A 72 17.84 34.49 -30.40
CA LEU A 72 17.12 35.34 -31.34
C LEU A 72 17.43 36.82 -31.13
N LEU A 73 17.45 37.29 -29.87
CA LEU A 73 17.83 38.66 -29.54
C LEU A 73 19.26 38.95 -29.99
N ARG A 74 20.21 38.05 -29.72
CA ARG A 74 21.60 38.22 -30.16
C ARG A 74 21.73 38.25 -31.68
N TRP A 75 21.09 37.34 -32.39
CA TRP A 75 21.13 37.30 -33.86
C TRP A 75 20.44 38.51 -34.49
N GLY A 76 19.32 38.96 -33.94
CA GLY A 76 18.64 40.19 -34.36
C GLY A 76 19.54 41.42 -34.19
N LEU A 77 20.19 41.56 -33.03
CA LEU A 77 21.15 42.64 -32.78
C LEU A 77 22.41 42.59 -33.68
N GLN A 78 22.71 41.43 -34.27
CA GLN A 78 23.82 41.25 -35.21
C GLN A 78 23.41 41.37 -36.69
N GLY A 79 22.12 41.56 -36.98
CA GLY A 79 21.61 41.55 -38.36
C GLY A 79 21.65 40.18 -39.03
N ASN A 80 21.73 39.09 -38.24
CA ASN A 80 21.94 37.73 -38.72
C ASN A 80 20.75 36.79 -38.43
N ILE A 81 19.55 37.33 -38.31
CA ILE A 81 18.34 36.56 -37.96
C ILE A 81 18.01 35.46 -38.98
N GLN A 82 18.43 35.65 -40.25
CA GLN A 82 18.26 34.69 -41.33
C GLN A 82 18.90 33.33 -41.03
N LEU A 83 19.91 33.27 -40.14
CA LEU A 83 20.52 32.01 -39.68
C LEU A 83 19.51 31.04 -39.08
N LEU A 84 18.35 31.54 -38.64
CA LEU A 84 17.26 30.73 -38.12
C LEU A 84 16.74 29.71 -39.15
N TRP A 85 16.70 30.07 -40.44
CA TRP A 85 16.21 29.19 -41.52
C TRP A 85 17.27 28.84 -42.57
N THR A 86 18.41 29.53 -42.61
CA THR A 86 19.48 29.24 -43.57
C THR A 86 20.56 28.31 -43.02
N HIS A 87 20.71 28.22 -41.69
CA HIS A 87 21.76 27.42 -41.06
C HIS A 87 21.20 26.19 -40.35
N LYS A 88 21.95 25.07 -40.39
CA LYS A 88 21.57 23.79 -39.77
C LYS A 88 21.19 23.93 -38.28
N THR A 89 21.98 24.69 -37.51
CA THR A 89 21.70 24.99 -36.10
C THR A 89 20.37 25.72 -35.89
N GLY A 90 20.03 26.67 -36.77
CA GLY A 90 18.77 27.40 -36.71
C GLY A 90 17.59 26.48 -37.03
N LEU A 91 17.67 25.73 -38.11
CA LEU A 91 16.58 24.83 -38.55
C LEU A 91 16.30 23.72 -37.53
N SER A 92 17.34 23.08 -37.00
CA SER A 92 17.21 22.09 -35.93
C SER A 92 16.67 22.70 -34.63
N GLY A 93 17.10 23.91 -34.28
CA GLY A 93 16.56 24.67 -33.14
C GLY A 93 15.07 24.99 -33.31
N LEU A 94 14.63 25.39 -34.51
CA LEU A 94 13.23 25.61 -34.83
C LEU A 94 12.37 24.35 -34.62
N ILE A 95 12.84 23.20 -35.10
CA ILE A 95 12.16 21.91 -34.90
C ILE A 95 11.98 21.66 -33.40
N VAL A 96 13.06 21.77 -32.63
CA VAL A 96 13.07 21.57 -31.18
C VAL A 96 12.06 22.49 -30.49
N VAL A 97 12.12 23.80 -30.76
CA VAL A 97 11.22 24.79 -30.18
C VAL A 97 9.76 24.53 -30.54
N ALA A 98 9.48 24.09 -31.77
CA ALA A 98 8.12 23.79 -32.21
C ALA A 98 7.52 22.57 -31.51
N VAL A 99 8.30 21.50 -31.27
CA VAL A 99 7.79 20.26 -30.66
C VAL A 99 7.77 20.31 -29.14
N THR A 100 8.69 21.03 -28.49
CA THR A 100 8.77 21.13 -27.02
C THR A 100 7.46 21.49 -26.32
N PRO A 101 6.67 22.51 -26.74
CA PRO A 101 5.41 22.83 -26.07
C PRO A 101 4.37 21.71 -26.21
N ILE A 102 4.34 21.01 -27.35
CA ILE A 102 3.43 19.87 -27.56
C ILE A 102 3.80 18.72 -26.60
N ILE A 103 5.10 18.44 -26.45
CA ILE A 103 5.61 17.40 -25.56
C ILE A 103 5.32 17.74 -24.08
N THR A 104 5.57 18.99 -23.67
CA THR A 104 5.63 19.39 -22.25
C THR A 104 4.31 19.96 -21.73
N VAL A 105 3.69 20.92 -22.43
CA VAL A 105 2.47 21.62 -21.95
C VAL A 105 1.30 20.64 -21.81
N LEU A 106 1.16 19.71 -22.75
CA LEU A 106 0.12 18.69 -22.69
C LEU A 106 0.26 17.78 -21.48
N MET A 107 1.49 17.54 -21.00
CA MET A 107 1.77 16.73 -19.82
C MET A 107 1.74 17.50 -18.51
N ILE A 108 2.08 18.79 -18.52
CA ILE A 108 2.18 19.61 -17.29
C ILE A 108 0.85 20.29 -16.94
N SER A 109 0.11 20.78 -17.93
CA SER A 109 -1.07 21.64 -17.69
C SER A 109 -2.30 20.85 -17.20
N ASP A 110 -2.81 21.20 -16.01
CA ASP A 110 -4.04 20.62 -15.47
C ASP A 110 -5.28 20.87 -16.33
N LYS A 111 -5.28 21.96 -17.11
CA LYS A 111 -6.37 22.22 -18.08
C LYS A 111 -6.31 21.20 -19.21
N CYS A 112 -5.12 20.89 -19.73
CA CYS A 112 -4.92 19.88 -20.76
C CYS A 112 -5.21 18.48 -20.24
N LYS A 113 -4.71 18.12 -19.05
CA LYS A 113 -4.97 16.82 -18.40
C LYS A 113 -6.47 16.51 -18.27
N ARG A 114 -7.28 17.53 -17.99
CA ARG A 114 -8.75 17.40 -17.86
C ARG A 114 -9.50 17.37 -19.19
N ARG A 115 -8.96 17.98 -20.26
CA ARG A 115 -9.66 18.15 -21.55
C ARG A 115 -9.22 17.16 -22.63
N ILE A 116 -8.02 16.62 -22.51
CA ILE A 116 -7.41 15.78 -23.54
C ILE A 116 -7.11 14.40 -22.94
N LYS A 117 -7.62 13.37 -23.60
CA LYS A 117 -7.43 11.97 -23.21
C LYS A 117 -5.94 11.64 -23.03
N TYR A 118 -5.64 10.78 -22.06
CA TYR A 118 -4.27 10.39 -21.72
C TYR A 118 -3.53 9.80 -22.91
N GLU A 119 -4.19 8.97 -23.72
CA GLU A 119 -3.61 8.29 -24.87
C GLU A 119 -3.15 9.27 -25.94
N ILE A 120 -3.92 10.33 -26.17
CA ILE A 120 -3.56 11.39 -27.13
C ILE A 120 -2.36 12.16 -26.61
N ARG A 121 -2.38 12.55 -25.33
CA ARG A 121 -1.25 13.26 -24.69
C ARG A 121 0.02 12.41 -24.76
N LYS A 122 -0.06 11.14 -24.37
CA LYS A 122 1.05 10.17 -24.42
C LYS A 122 1.54 9.95 -25.85
N GLY A 123 0.63 9.82 -26.82
CA GLY A 123 0.95 9.74 -28.24
C GLY A 123 1.77 10.93 -28.73
N LEU A 124 1.31 12.15 -28.44
CA LEU A 124 2.01 13.39 -28.79
C LEU A 124 3.33 13.57 -28.03
N HIS A 125 3.45 12.99 -26.83
CA HIS A 125 4.69 13.04 -26.07
C HIS A 125 5.83 12.28 -26.76
N TYR A 126 5.55 11.24 -27.56
CA TYR A 126 6.56 10.55 -28.38
C TYR A 126 7.25 11.43 -29.42
N LEU A 127 6.77 12.66 -29.65
CA LEU A 127 7.52 13.68 -30.40
C LEU A 127 8.88 14.01 -29.75
N PHE A 128 9.17 13.51 -28.54
CA PHE A 128 10.52 13.54 -27.98
C PHE A 128 11.57 12.90 -28.91
N TYR A 129 11.20 11.95 -29.79
CA TYR A 129 12.12 11.42 -30.80
C TYR A 129 12.55 12.51 -31.80
N ALA A 130 11.60 13.32 -32.29
CA ALA A 130 11.88 14.45 -33.16
C ALA A 130 12.72 15.51 -32.43
N PHE A 131 12.40 15.79 -31.16
CA PHE A 131 13.22 16.63 -30.29
C PHE A 131 14.66 16.11 -30.17
N ALA A 132 14.85 14.84 -29.83
CA ALA A 132 16.18 14.25 -29.62
C ALA A 132 17.02 14.26 -30.90
N VAL A 133 16.43 13.84 -32.03
CA VAL A 133 17.10 13.87 -33.34
C VAL A 133 17.44 15.31 -33.75
N GLY A 134 16.52 16.26 -33.53
CA GLY A 134 16.79 17.69 -33.76
C GLY A 134 17.98 18.19 -32.94
N MET A 135 18.03 17.86 -31.65
CA MET A 135 19.13 18.22 -30.76
C MET A 135 20.47 17.62 -31.20
N CYS A 136 20.49 16.41 -31.78
CA CYS A 136 21.71 15.81 -32.32
C CYS A 136 22.34 16.62 -33.47
N PHE A 137 21.57 17.47 -34.14
CA PHE A 137 22.03 18.31 -35.24
C PHE A 137 22.16 19.79 -34.87
N HIS A 138 21.86 20.15 -33.62
CA HIS A 138 21.77 21.53 -33.18
C HIS A 138 23.15 22.20 -33.05
N ALA A 139 24.09 21.59 -32.34
CA ALA A 139 25.46 22.08 -32.23
C ALA A 139 26.46 21.11 -32.87
N PRO A 140 27.41 21.60 -33.69
CA PRO A 140 28.41 20.74 -34.31
C PRO A 140 29.39 20.19 -33.27
N THR A 141 29.81 18.94 -33.48
CA THR A 141 30.79 18.25 -32.60
C THR A 141 32.17 18.89 -32.61
N SER A 142 32.52 19.63 -33.68
CA SER A 142 33.72 20.48 -33.70
C SER A 142 33.71 21.59 -32.65
N GLY A 143 32.56 21.89 -32.04
CA GLY A 143 32.42 22.81 -30.94
C GLY A 143 32.79 22.24 -29.56
N ILE A 144 33.34 21.03 -29.47
CA ILE A 144 33.84 20.45 -28.20
C ILE A 144 35.16 21.15 -27.79
N PRO A 145 35.33 21.52 -26.50
CA PRO A 145 34.43 21.32 -25.36
C PRO A 145 33.38 22.43 -25.16
N ASN A 146 33.39 23.46 -25.98
CA ASN A 146 32.56 24.67 -25.85
C ASN A 146 31.10 24.51 -26.34
N GLY A 147 30.46 23.36 -26.11
CA GLY A 147 29.03 23.11 -26.40
C GLY A 147 28.73 22.10 -27.52
N GLY A 148 29.74 21.47 -28.12
CA GLY A 148 29.57 20.42 -29.14
C GLY A 148 29.16 19.03 -28.62
N PHE A 149 28.88 18.88 -27.33
CA PHE A 149 28.57 17.58 -26.70
C PHE A 149 27.14 17.08 -26.94
N ILE A 150 26.25 17.90 -27.51
CA ILE A 150 24.83 17.56 -27.57
C ILE A 150 24.54 16.32 -28.43
N ALA A 151 25.22 16.19 -29.58
CA ALA A 151 25.05 15.05 -30.47
C ALA A 151 25.44 13.71 -29.82
N PRO A 152 26.64 13.56 -29.23
CA PRO A 152 26.98 12.30 -28.56
C PRO A 152 26.10 12.03 -27.33
N VAL A 153 25.77 13.05 -26.52
CA VAL A 153 24.95 12.87 -25.31
C VAL A 153 23.52 12.44 -25.68
N LEU A 154 22.85 13.14 -26.59
CA LEU A 154 21.47 12.80 -26.96
C LEU A 154 21.40 11.57 -27.84
N GLY A 155 22.39 11.36 -28.72
CA GLY A 155 22.54 10.14 -29.49
C GLY A 155 22.64 8.91 -28.57
N PHE A 156 23.44 8.99 -27.50
CA PHE A 156 23.51 7.94 -26.50
C PHE A 156 22.18 7.76 -25.76
N CYS A 157 21.58 8.84 -25.25
CA CYS A 157 20.33 8.77 -24.48
C CYS A 157 19.17 8.15 -25.28
N ILE A 158 18.97 8.60 -26.52
CA ILE A 158 17.87 8.11 -27.37
C ILE A 158 18.11 6.67 -27.82
N SER A 159 19.36 6.29 -28.09
CA SER A 159 19.73 4.92 -28.44
C SER A 159 19.51 3.98 -27.25
N LEU A 160 19.98 4.37 -26.07
CA LEU A 160 19.77 3.60 -24.83
C LEU A 160 18.27 3.42 -24.54
N TYR A 161 17.49 4.50 -24.59
CA TYR A 161 16.04 4.44 -24.39
C TYR A 161 15.37 3.50 -25.40
N THR A 162 15.76 3.57 -26.68
CA THR A 162 15.16 2.74 -27.72
C THR A 162 15.52 1.27 -27.52
N LEU A 163 16.77 0.95 -27.19
CA LEU A 163 17.21 -0.41 -26.88
C LEU A 163 16.52 -0.94 -25.62
N ASP A 164 16.35 -0.12 -24.59
CA ASP A 164 15.61 -0.46 -23.37
C ASP A 164 14.14 -0.79 -23.69
N ALA A 165 13.47 0.07 -24.46
CA ALA A 165 12.08 -0.14 -24.87
C ALA A 165 11.90 -1.40 -25.71
N LEU A 166 12.81 -1.67 -26.65
CA LEU A 166 12.82 -2.91 -27.44
C LEU A 166 13.06 -4.13 -26.55
N TYR A 167 13.99 -4.04 -25.59
CA TYR A 167 14.23 -5.12 -24.64
C TYR A 167 13.00 -5.42 -23.80
N VAL A 168 12.32 -4.39 -23.28
CA VAL A 168 11.06 -4.54 -22.55
C VAL A 168 10.00 -5.21 -23.42
N TYR A 169 9.84 -4.76 -24.66
CA TYR A 169 8.84 -5.26 -25.58
C TYR A 169 9.07 -6.73 -25.97
N PHE A 170 10.31 -7.13 -26.26
CA PHE A 170 10.60 -8.48 -26.75
C PHE A 170 10.91 -9.50 -25.65
N PHE A 171 11.46 -9.09 -24.50
CA PHE A 171 11.98 -10.02 -23.48
C PHE A 171 11.35 -9.87 -22.10
N MET A 172 10.66 -8.76 -21.82
CA MET A 172 9.94 -8.55 -20.56
C MET A 172 8.42 -8.51 -20.72
N THR A 173 7.92 -8.81 -21.92
CA THR A 173 6.50 -8.86 -22.22
C THR A 173 6.11 -10.29 -22.54
N GLU A 174 5.13 -10.82 -21.81
CA GLU A 174 4.63 -12.18 -21.99
C GLU A 174 3.10 -12.18 -22.14
N ASN A 175 2.62 -13.18 -22.87
CA ASN A 175 1.20 -13.44 -23.05
C ASN A 175 0.77 -14.55 -22.08
N ILE A 176 -0.37 -14.35 -21.40
CA ILE A 176 -0.93 -15.32 -20.46
C ILE A 176 -2.37 -15.62 -20.89
N ASP A 177 -2.60 -16.84 -21.36
CA ASP A 177 -3.90 -17.28 -21.87
C ASP A 177 -4.93 -17.60 -20.78
N THR A 178 -4.46 -17.97 -19.59
CA THR A 178 -5.27 -18.56 -18.51
C THR A 178 -5.52 -17.59 -17.34
N THR A 179 -5.55 -16.29 -17.62
CA THR A 179 -5.76 -15.28 -16.57
C THR A 179 -7.19 -15.32 -16.06
N ILE A 180 -7.34 -15.46 -14.74
CA ILE A 180 -8.63 -15.56 -14.04
C ILE A 180 -9.08 -14.16 -13.62
N PHE A 181 -10.32 -13.81 -13.96
CA PHE A 181 -10.95 -12.56 -13.58
C PHE A 181 -12.09 -12.84 -12.63
N HIS A 182 -12.02 -12.29 -11.42
CA HIS A 182 -13.10 -12.27 -10.44
C HIS A 182 -13.75 -10.88 -10.44
N VAL A 183 -15.05 -10.83 -10.74
CA VAL A 183 -15.79 -9.59 -10.91
C VAL A 183 -16.39 -9.18 -9.57
N LEU A 184 -15.99 -8.02 -9.07
CA LEU A 184 -16.49 -7.40 -7.85
C LEU A 184 -17.45 -6.25 -8.21
N PRO A 185 -18.35 -5.82 -7.32
CA PRO A 185 -19.28 -4.72 -7.61
C PRO A 185 -18.59 -3.41 -8.07
N SER A 186 -17.41 -3.11 -7.53
CA SER A 186 -16.66 -1.87 -7.79
C SER A 186 -15.40 -2.05 -8.65
N GLY A 187 -15.11 -3.27 -9.10
CA GLY A 187 -13.84 -3.54 -9.76
C GLY A 187 -13.67 -4.99 -10.15
N VAL A 188 -12.43 -5.35 -10.45
CA VAL A 188 -12.04 -6.67 -10.92
C VAL A 188 -10.75 -7.07 -10.21
N GLU A 189 -10.73 -8.28 -9.68
CA GLU A 189 -9.51 -8.97 -9.30
C GLU A 189 -9.04 -9.80 -10.50
N MET A 190 -7.78 -9.67 -10.84
CA MET A 190 -7.14 -10.41 -11.92
C MET A 190 -6.00 -11.24 -11.35
N THR A 191 -6.09 -12.56 -11.46
CA THR A 191 -5.08 -13.51 -11.01
C THR A 191 -4.44 -14.22 -12.21
N MET A 192 -3.13 -14.19 -12.31
CA MET A 192 -2.37 -14.73 -13.44
C MET A 192 -1.20 -15.60 -12.97
N ALA A 193 -0.94 -16.71 -13.66
CA ALA A 193 0.26 -17.51 -13.48
C ALA A 193 1.35 -16.97 -14.42
N VAL A 194 2.42 -16.42 -13.85
CA VAL A 194 3.50 -15.77 -14.60
C VAL A 194 4.69 -16.72 -14.80
N SER A 195 5.50 -16.49 -15.83
CA SER A 195 6.66 -17.34 -16.11
C SER A 195 7.72 -17.30 -15.00
N GLU A 196 8.56 -18.33 -14.88
CA GLU A 196 9.69 -18.31 -13.93
C GLU A 196 10.61 -17.11 -14.14
N SER A 197 10.83 -16.71 -15.40
CA SER A 197 11.63 -15.54 -15.76
C SER A 197 11.03 -14.26 -15.19
N PHE A 198 9.71 -14.12 -15.25
CA PHE A 198 8.99 -13.00 -14.65
C PHE A 198 9.13 -13.02 -13.12
N GLN A 199 8.96 -14.19 -12.50
CA GLN A 199 9.08 -14.36 -11.05
C GLN A 199 10.48 -14.01 -10.55
N LYS A 200 11.54 -14.50 -11.21
CA LYS A 200 12.94 -14.18 -10.86
C LYS A 200 13.25 -12.69 -10.99
N ARG A 201 12.56 -11.98 -11.88
CA ARG A 201 12.71 -10.52 -12.02
C ARG A 201 12.00 -9.76 -10.92
N MET A 202 10.91 -10.30 -10.37
CA MET A 202 10.10 -9.71 -9.31
C MET A 202 10.81 -9.86 -7.96
N ASN A 203 11.41 -8.80 -7.44
CA ASN A 203 11.97 -8.78 -6.09
C ASN A 203 11.03 -7.97 -5.19
N LYS A 204 10.30 -8.67 -4.30
CA LYS A 204 9.54 -8.08 -3.16
C LYS A 204 8.41 -7.11 -3.54
N GLY A 205 7.87 -7.24 -4.75
CA GLY A 205 6.81 -6.39 -5.28
C GLY A 205 7.18 -5.78 -6.62
N GLY A 206 6.25 -5.01 -7.19
CA GLY A 206 6.52 -4.28 -8.41
C GLY A 206 5.27 -3.81 -9.12
N ILE A 207 5.49 -3.07 -10.18
CA ILE A 207 4.45 -2.61 -11.10
C ILE A 207 4.58 -3.41 -12.39
N ALA A 208 3.48 -3.80 -12.99
CA ALA A 208 3.46 -4.29 -14.36
C ALA A 208 2.44 -3.56 -15.21
N TYR A 209 2.70 -3.50 -16.51
CA TYR A 209 1.78 -2.93 -17.48
C TYR A 209 0.94 -4.05 -18.06
N VAL A 210 -0.37 -3.91 -17.96
CA VAL A 210 -1.35 -4.88 -18.44
C VAL A 210 -2.01 -4.33 -19.71
N CYS A 211 -2.11 -5.18 -20.72
CA CYS A 211 -2.92 -4.97 -21.91
C CYS A 211 -3.95 -6.09 -22.03
N LEU A 212 -5.21 -5.70 -22.25
CA LEU A 212 -6.35 -6.59 -22.43
C LEU A 212 -6.85 -6.41 -23.88
N PRO A 213 -6.39 -7.25 -24.83
CA PRO A 213 -6.66 -7.03 -26.26
C PRO A 213 -8.15 -7.04 -26.64
N TRP A 214 -8.97 -7.70 -25.82
CA TRP A 214 -10.43 -7.77 -25.95
C TRP A 214 -11.15 -6.50 -25.47
N VAL A 215 -10.45 -5.56 -24.82
CA VAL A 215 -10.93 -4.19 -24.56
C VAL A 215 -10.26 -3.20 -25.50
N SER A 216 -8.92 -3.24 -25.57
CA SER A 216 -8.14 -2.39 -26.45
C SER A 216 -6.77 -3.00 -26.70
N LYS A 217 -6.38 -3.11 -27.97
CA LYS A 217 -5.09 -3.67 -28.38
C LYS A 217 -3.89 -2.76 -28.08
N ASN A 218 -4.14 -1.46 -27.94
CA ASN A 218 -3.08 -0.44 -27.92
C ASN A 218 -2.91 0.20 -26.53
N GLN A 219 -3.77 -0.12 -25.57
CA GLN A 219 -3.72 0.47 -24.24
C GLN A 219 -3.01 -0.45 -23.25
N TRP A 220 -2.02 0.13 -22.57
CA TRP A 220 -1.22 -0.52 -21.55
C TRP A 220 -1.32 0.31 -20.27
N HIS A 221 -1.84 -0.30 -19.22
CA HIS A 221 -2.11 0.35 -17.94
C HIS A 221 -1.27 -0.29 -16.84
N ALA A 222 -0.62 0.53 -16.03
CA ALA A 222 0.20 0.04 -14.93
C ALA A 222 -0.70 -0.45 -13.78
N PHE A 223 -0.27 -1.48 -13.08
CA PHE A 223 -0.89 -1.95 -11.85
C PHE A 223 0.19 -2.51 -10.92
N SER A 224 0.01 -2.31 -9.61
CA SER A 224 0.81 -3.03 -8.62
C SER A 224 0.52 -4.52 -8.69
N LEU A 225 1.57 -5.31 -8.55
CA LEU A 225 1.49 -6.75 -8.43
C LEU A 225 1.50 -7.14 -6.96
N PHE A 226 0.60 -8.03 -6.60
CA PHE A 226 0.58 -8.73 -5.33
C PHE A 226 0.78 -10.23 -5.56
N GLU A 227 1.43 -10.92 -4.62
CA GLU A 227 1.66 -12.35 -4.68
C GLU A 227 0.57 -13.08 -3.90
N ASP A 228 -0.07 -14.10 -4.50
CA ASP A 228 -1.07 -14.89 -3.78
C ASP A 228 -0.41 -15.63 -2.59
N PRO A 229 -0.83 -15.37 -1.34
CA PRO A 229 -0.23 -15.99 -0.15
C PRO A 229 -0.40 -17.51 -0.06
N ARG A 230 -1.25 -18.09 -0.93
CA ARG A 230 -1.48 -19.53 -1.08
C ARG A 230 -0.66 -20.14 -2.20
N ASN A 231 -0.27 -19.35 -3.21
CA ASN A 231 0.50 -19.81 -4.36
C ASN A 231 1.41 -18.71 -4.92
N ASN A 232 2.70 -18.80 -4.62
CA ASN A 232 3.72 -17.83 -5.03
C ASN A 232 3.89 -17.67 -6.55
N GLN A 233 3.49 -18.66 -7.35
CA GLN A 233 3.55 -18.60 -8.81
C GLN A 233 2.45 -17.70 -9.41
N LYS A 234 1.40 -17.42 -8.64
CA LYS A 234 0.29 -16.57 -9.06
C LYS A 234 0.51 -15.15 -8.58
N LYS A 235 0.35 -14.20 -9.52
CA LYS A 235 0.34 -12.77 -9.23
C LYS A 235 -1.08 -12.24 -9.41
N GLN A 236 -1.43 -11.28 -8.58
CA GLN A 236 -2.74 -10.67 -8.51
C GLN A 236 -2.64 -9.17 -8.77
N VAL A 237 -3.67 -8.64 -9.42
CA VAL A 237 -3.88 -7.22 -9.68
C VAL A 237 -5.31 -6.90 -9.29
N PHE A 238 -5.49 -5.79 -8.58
CA PHE A 238 -6.80 -5.25 -8.25
C PHE A 238 -7.05 -3.97 -9.03
N MET A 239 -8.16 -3.95 -9.76
CA MET A 239 -8.53 -2.88 -10.67
C MET A 239 -9.89 -2.31 -10.27
N LEU A 240 -9.94 -1.03 -9.90
CA LEU A 240 -11.21 -0.32 -9.68
C LEU A 240 -11.76 0.26 -10.98
N LYS A 241 -13.09 0.17 -11.16
CA LYS A 241 -13.81 0.84 -12.25
C LYS A 241 -13.90 2.35 -11.98
N THR A 242 -12.88 3.08 -12.41
CA THR A 242 -12.69 4.51 -12.09
C THR A 242 -12.29 5.36 -13.28
N GLY A 243 -11.62 4.76 -14.27
CA GLY A 243 -11.31 5.38 -15.55
C GLY A 243 -12.18 4.81 -16.66
N ASP A 244 -12.09 5.39 -17.84
CA ASP A 244 -12.79 4.92 -19.04
C ASP A 244 -12.38 3.48 -19.40
N TRP A 245 -11.08 3.18 -19.41
CA TRP A 245 -10.60 1.83 -19.70
C TRP A 245 -10.97 0.82 -18.62
N THR A 246 -10.77 1.14 -17.33
CA THR A 246 -11.10 0.19 -16.26
C THR A 246 -12.60 -0.05 -16.12
N THR A 247 -13.43 0.92 -16.50
CA THR A 247 -14.88 0.74 -16.61
C THR A 247 -15.22 -0.17 -17.79
N ALA A 248 -14.61 0.04 -18.97
CA ALA A 248 -14.82 -0.85 -20.12
C ALA A 248 -14.37 -2.30 -19.85
N VAL A 249 -13.31 -2.50 -19.06
CA VAL A 249 -12.89 -3.82 -18.57
C VAL A 249 -13.98 -4.46 -17.72
N HIS A 250 -14.51 -3.72 -16.74
CA HIS A 250 -15.58 -4.20 -15.86
C HIS A 250 -16.85 -4.55 -16.67
N ASP A 251 -17.27 -3.67 -17.59
CA ASP A 251 -18.47 -3.87 -18.42
C ASP A 251 -18.34 -5.09 -19.36
N ALA A 252 -17.13 -5.37 -19.85
CA ALA A 252 -16.85 -6.53 -20.68
C ALA A 252 -16.79 -7.86 -19.90
N LEU A 253 -16.78 -7.81 -18.56
CA LEU A 253 -16.72 -8.94 -17.65
C LEU A 253 -18.04 -9.08 -16.87
N GLN A 254 -19.02 -9.76 -17.47
CA GLN A 254 -20.35 -9.95 -16.86
C GLN A 254 -20.38 -11.00 -15.73
N ARG A 255 -19.36 -11.85 -15.65
CA ARG A 255 -19.21 -12.92 -14.65
C ARG A 255 -17.75 -13.30 -14.53
N ASN A 256 -17.41 -14.04 -13.48
CA ASN A 256 -16.08 -14.64 -13.33
C ASN A 256 -15.73 -15.47 -14.59
N THR A 257 -14.55 -15.24 -15.13
CA THR A 257 -14.15 -15.79 -16.42
C THR A 257 -12.63 -15.94 -16.52
N VAL A 258 -12.17 -16.68 -17.53
CA VAL A 258 -10.76 -16.84 -17.86
C VAL A 258 -10.54 -16.28 -19.25
N ARG A 259 -9.57 -15.37 -19.41
CA ARG A 259 -9.30 -14.68 -20.68
C ARG A 259 -7.81 -14.40 -20.89
N PRO A 260 -7.35 -14.28 -22.14
CA PRO A 260 -5.97 -13.94 -22.42
C PRO A 260 -5.68 -12.47 -22.09
N MET A 261 -4.43 -12.21 -21.71
CA MET A 261 -3.89 -10.88 -21.50
C MET A 261 -2.40 -10.80 -21.83
N TRP A 262 -1.89 -9.59 -21.95
CA TRP A 262 -0.46 -9.29 -22.09
C TRP A 262 0.03 -8.51 -20.88
N ILE A 263 1.18 -8.91 -20.36
CA ILE A 263 1.81 -8.27 -19.20
C ILE A 263 3.25 -7.92 -19.57
N SER A 264 3.64 -6.69 -19.25
CA SER A 264 4.99 -6.18 -19.44
C SER A 264 5.57 -5.78 -18.10
N GLY A 265 6.72 -6.36 -17.72
CA GLY A 265 7.37 -6.14 -16.44
C GLY A 265 8.05 -7.41 -15.88
N PRO A 266 8.20 -7.51 -14.56
CA PRO A 266 7.86 -6.52 -13.53
C PRO A 266 8.85 -5.35 -13.51
N PHE A 267 8.40 -4.18 -13.05
CA PHE A 267 9.20 -2.97 -12.86
C PHE A 267 9.25 -2.58 -11.38
N ILE A 268 10.26 -1.79 -11.01
CA ILE A 268 10.43 -1.27 -9.64
C ILE A 268 9.21 -0.44 -9.23
N SER A 269 8.72 -0.67 -8.00
CA SER A 269 7.81 0.23 -7.32
C SER A 269 8.59 1.14 -6.35
N PRO A 270 8.18 2.41 -6.16
CA PRO A 270 8.68 3.27 -5.08
C PRO A 270 8.61 2.61 -3.69
N PHE A 271 7.69 1.67 -3.46
CA PHE A 271 7.58 0.91 -2.21
C PHE A 271 8.78 0.00 -1.93
N ASN A 272 9.67 -0.23 -2.91
CA ASN A 272 10.93 -0.94 -2.67
C ASN A 272 11.86 -0.17 -1.71
N SER A 273 11.69 1.14 -1.56
CA SER A 273 12.40 1.97 -0.56
C SER A 273 12.09 1.56 0.89
N ALA A 274 11.01 0.81 1.13
CA ALA A 274 10.63 0.33 2.46
C ALA A 274 11.76 -0.47 3.15
N VAL A 275 12.66 -1.08 2.37
CA VAL A 275 13.82 -1.82 2.91
C VAL A 275 14.82 -0.94 3.66
N LEU A 276 14.74 0.39 3.51
CA LEU A 276 15.64 1.35 4.16
C LEU A 276 15.22 1.69 5.60
N TYR A 277 14.04 1.24 6.04
CA TYR A 277 13.44 1.64 7.32
C TYR A 277 13.14 0.42 8.18
N ASP A 278 13.49 0.49 9.46
CA ASP A 278 13.25 -0.58 10.44
C ASP A 278 11.78 -0.60 10.86
N ASN A 279 11.19 0.60 11.00
CA ASN A 279 9.78 0.81 11.27
C ASN A 279 9.11 1.47 10.06
N GLN A 280 8.09 0.83 9.51
CA GLN A 280 7.38 1.29 8.32
C GLN A 280 5.94 1.64 8.67
N ILE A 281 5.44 2.77 8.13
CA ILE A 281 4.02 3.12 8.13
C ILE A 281 3.56 3.19 6.68
N LEU A 282 2.81 2.17 6.26
CA LEU A 282 2.24 2.05 4.93
C LEU A 282 0.84 2.67 4.96
N VAL A 283 0.66 3.78 4.26
CA VAL A 283 -0.62 4.46 4.11
C VAL A 283 -1.19 4.11 2.73
N ALA A 284 -2.42 3.64 2.69
CA ALA A 284 -3.08 3.21 1.46
C ALA A 284 -4.49 3.78 1.36
N SER A 285 -4.94 4.06 0.13
CA SER A 285 -6.34 4.40 -0.14
C SER A 285 -6.91 3.57 -1.30
N GLY A 286 -8.04 2.91 -1.07
CA GLY A 286 -8.66 2.02 -2.07
C GLY A 286 -7.70 0.91 -2.53
N ILE A 287 -7.52 0.73 -3.84
CA ILE A 287 -6.58 -0.24 -4.43
C ILE A 287 -5.10 0.02 -4.14
N GLY A 288 -4.76 1.19 -3.59
CA GLY A 288 -3.41 1.52 -3.15
C GLY A 288 -2.91 0.61 -2.02
N ILE A 289 -3.75 -0.28 -1.50
CA ILE A 289 -3.31 -1.33 -0.57
C ILE A 289 -2.37 -2.35 -1.22
N THR A 290 -2.53 -2.63 -2.52
CA THR A 290 -1.76 -3.68 -3.22
C THR A 290 -0.24 -3.58 -3.04
N PRO A 291 0.42 -2.42 -3.26
CA PRO A 291 1.86 -2.29 -3.00
C PRO A 291 2.21 -2.40 -1.52
N ALA A 292 1.33 -1.93 -0.62
CA ALA A 292 1.52 -2.07 0.82
C ALA A 292 1.53 -3.55 1.25
N LEU A 293 0.64 -4.38 0.69
CA LEU A 293 0.62 -5.82 0.98
C LEU A 293 1.88 -6.53 0.49
N SER A 294 2.41 -6.11 -0.65
CA SER A 294 3.67 -6.64 -1.14
C SER A 294 4.81 -6.37 -0.16
N VAL A 295 4.87 -5.15 0.39
CA VAL A 295 5.87 -4.79 1.40
C VAL A 295 5.67 -5.56 2.71
N ILE A 296 4.43 -5.66 3.20
CA ILE A 296 4.11 -6.46 4.40
C ILE A 296 4.59 -7.90 4.19
N ASN A 297 4.21 -8.55 3.08
CA ASN A 297 4.61 -9.92 2.83
C ASN A 297 6.14 -10.09 2.73
N ALA A 298 6.83 -9.09 2.17
CA ALA A 298 8.27 -9.14 2.00
C ALA A 298 9.06 -8.88 3.29
N HIS A 299 8.53 -8.07 4.22
CA HIS A 299 9.29 -7.51 5.34
C HIS A 299 8.76 -7.89 6.73
N LYS A 300 7.55 -8.45 6.85
CA LYS A 300 6.91 -8.76 8.15
C LYS A 300 7.73 -9.61 9.14
N GLU A 301 8.69 -10.40 8.66
CA GLU A 301 9.53 -11.26 9.52
C GLU A 301 10.81 -10.54 10.01
N LEU A 302 11.17 -9.42 9.37
CA LEU A 302 12.47 -8.75 9.59
C LEU A 302 12.32 -7.31 10.09
N ARG A 303 11.16 -6.70 9.87
CA ARG A 303 10.90 -5.27 10.08
C ARG A 303 9.49 -5.10 10.58
N ARG A 304 9.27 -4.05 11.36
CA ARG A 304 7.95 -3.70 11.86
C ARG A 304 7.18 -2.94 10.80
N VAL A 305 6.04 -3.49 10.38
CA VAL A 305 5.23 -2.91 9.30
C VAL A 305 3.83 -2.59 9.79
N ASN A 306 3.53 -1.29 9.90
CA ASN A 306 2.23 -0.76 10.24
C ASN A 306 1.46 -0.39 8.96
N LEU A 307 0.17 -0.66 8.92
CA LEU A 307 -0.74 -0.33 7.83
C LEU A 307 -1.82 0.64 8.31
N ILE A 308 -2.03 1.71 7.55
CA ILE A 308 -3.19 2.60 7.63
C ILE A 308 -3.90 2.55 6.29
N TRP A 309 -5.00 1.83 6.20
CA TRP A 309 -5.74 1.67 4.95
C TRP A 309 -7.12 2.32 5.02
N ALA A 310 -7.36 3.31 4.15
CA ALA A 310 -8.69 3.87 3.95
C ALA A 310 -9.41 3.16 2.81
N CYS A 311 -10.49 2.44 3.12
CA CYS A 311 -11.32 1.73 2.14
C CYS A 311 -12.78 2.20 2.20
N ARG A 312 -13.47 2.20 1.06
CA ARG A 312 -14.90 2.52 0.98
C ARG A 312 -15.77 1.32 0.59
N ASP A 313 -15.14 0.27 0.08
CA ASP A 313 -15.81 -0.87 -0.53
C ASP A 313 -15.77 -2.06 0.42
N ALA A 314 -16.96 -2.55 0.80
CA ALA A 314 -17.10 -3.66 1.73
C ALA A 314 -16.55 -4.97 1.16
N ALA A 315 -16.90 -5.30 -0.10
CA ALA A 315 -16.46 -6.53 -0.74
C ALA A 315 -14.94 -6.58 -0.90
N MET A 316 -14.32 -5.44 -1.23
CA MET A 316 -12.86 -5.32 -1.27
C MET A 316 -12.25 -5.54 0.11
N LEU A 317 -12.79 -4.89 1.15
CA LEU A 317 -12.30 -5.02 2.51
C LEU A 317 -12.37 -6.46 3.00
N GLU A 318 -13.52 -7.10 2.86
CA GLU A 318 -13.76 -8.49 3.26
C GLU A 318 -12.84 -9.45 2.52
N PHE A 319 -12.71 -9.28 1.20
CA PHE A 319 -11.79 -10.06 0.38
C PHE A 319 -10.36 -9.97 0.90
N TYR A 320 -9.85 -8.76 1.14
CA TYR A 320 -8.48 -8.59 1.60
C TYR A 320 -8.32 -9.16 3.00
N ILE A 321 -9.25 -8.96 3.93
CA ILE A 321 -9.14 -9.52 5.28
C ILE A 321 -9.05 -11.05 5.25
N GLU A 322 -9.82 -11.71 4.39
CA GLU A 322 -9.76 -13.18 4.23
C GLU A 322 -8.41 -13.65 3.65
N HIS A 323 -7.83 -12.88 2.73
CA HIS A 323 -6.64 -13.29 1.99
C HIS A 323 -5.32 -12.74 2.57
N MET A 324 -5.37 -11.79 3.48
CA MET A 324 -4.18 -11.17 4.05
C MET A 324 -3.66 -11.95 5.27
N LYS A 325 -2.43 -12.46 5.17
CA LYS A 325 -1.67 -12.94 6.34
C LYS A 325 -1.04 -11.75 7.08
N VAL A 326 -1.85 -10.92 7.75
CA VAL A 326 -1.37 -9.72 8.47
C VAL A 326 -0.85 -10.00 9.89
N ASN A 327 -0.31 -11.20 10.10
CA ASN A 327 0.29 -11.57 11.39
C ASN A 327 1.70 -10.98 11.49
N SER A 328 1.80 -9.65 11.45
CA SER A 328 3.02 -8.88 11.72
C SER A 328 2.91 -8.21 13.09
N ASP A 329 4.05 -7.87 13.67
CA ASP A 329 4.20 -7.07 14.89
C ASP A 329 3.82 -5.58 14.70
N GLY A 330 3.01 -5.24 13.70
CA GLY A 330 2.56 -3.88 13.41
C GLY A 330 1.06 -3.66 13.62
N TRP A 331 0.68 -2.38 13.76
CA TRP A 331 -0.72 -1.96 13.75
C TRP A 331 -1.29 -2.01 12.34
N ASN A 332 -2.47 -2.61 12.17
CA ASN A 332 -3.17 -2.73 10.90
C ASN A 332 -4.54 -2.06 11.00
N LEU A 333 -4.54 -0.75 10.75
CA LEU A 333 -5.69 0.12 10.97
C LEU A 333 -6.45 0.32 9.65
N ILE A 334 -7.66 -0.22 9.59
CA ILE A 334 -8.52 -0.16 8.42
C ILE A 334 -9.65 0.84 8.67
N PHE A 335 -9.56 1.99 8.03
CA PHE A 335 -10.56 3.04 8.08
C PHE A 335 -11.64 2.80 7.02
N TYR A 336 -12.77 2.25 7.45
CA TYR A 336 -13.93 2.02 6.60
C TYR A 336 -14.78 3.29 6.48
N THR A 337 -14.83 3.80 5.25
CA THR A 337 -15.55 5.03 4.88
C THR A 337 -16.82 4.75 4.06
N GLY A 338 -17.12 3.47 3.83
CA GLY A 338 -18.31 3.04 3.10
C GLY A 338 -19.58 3.12 3.94
N LYS A 339 -20.73 3.00 3.27
CA LYS A 339 -22.05 2.97 3.90
C LYS A 339 -22.63 1.56 4.03
N ALA A 340 -22.09 0.61 3.28
CA ALA A 340 -22.58 -0.77 3.32
C ALA A 340 -22.24 -1.39 4.68
N PRO A 341 -23.12 -2.24 5.23
CA PRO A 341 -22.77 -3.01 6.41
C PRO A 341 -21.63 -3.96 6.06
N LEU A 342 -20.74 -4.19 7.02
CA LEU A 342 -19.70 -5.22 6.95
C LEU A 342 -20.19 -6.48 7.66
N ASP A 343 -19.60 -7.63 7.33
CA ASP A 343 -19.81 -8.85 8.11
C ASP A 343 -19.49 -8.60 9.61
N PRO A 344 -20.39 -8.97 10.56
CA PRO A 344 -20.12 -8.85 11.98
C PRO A 344 -18.84 -9.55 12.47
N ALA A 345 -18.42 -10.64 11.80
CA ALA A 345 -17.17 -11.33 12.10
C ALA A 345 -15.94 -10.45 11.79
N VAL A 346 -16.07 -9.58 10.78
CA VAL A 346 -15.05 -8.63 10.34
C VAL A 346 -15.04 -7.41 11.27
N GLU A 347 -16.21 -6.88 11.65
CA GLU A 347 -16.32 -5.76 12.62
C GLU A 347 -15.82 -6.11 14.03
N GLY A 348 -15.88 -7.38 14.43
CA GLY A 348 -15.48 -7.85 15.77
C GLY A 348 -13.98 -8.13 15.96
N LEU A 349 -13.14 -7.80 14.97
CA LEU A 349 -11.69 -7.95 15.05
C LEU A 349 -11.12 -6.91 16.05
N ASN A 350 -10.90 -7.36 17.28
CA ASN A 350 -10.21 -6.61 18.34
C ASN A 350 -8.79 -7.17 18.52
N THR A 351 -8.00 -7.12 17.47
CA THR A 351 -6.59 -7.53 17.48
C THR A 351 -5.70 -6.36 17.09
N ASN A 352 -4.46 -6.61 16.67
CA ASN A 352 -3.64 -5.63 15.95
C ASN A 352 -4.24 -5.25 14.58
N VAL A 353 -5.25 -5.97 14.09
CA VAL A 353 -6.07 -5.61 12.94
C VAL A 353 -7.37 -4.97 13.45
N CYS A 354 -7.57 -3.69 13.16
CA CYS A 354 -8.69 -2.92 13.68
C CYS A 354 -9.47 -2.26 12.55
N ILE A 355 -10.80 -2.36 12.60
CA ILE A 355 -11.69 -1.70 11.64
C ILE A 355 -12.36 -0.51 12.31
N ILE A 356 -12.09 0.68 11.78
CA ILE A 356 -12.51 1.96 12.35
C ILE A 356 -13.46 2.62 11.36
N LYS A 357 -14.66 2.99 11.83
CA LYS A 357 -15.62 3.72 11.00
C LYS A 357 -15.22 5.19 10.90
N GLY A 358 -15.07 5.69 9.68
CA GLY A 358 -14.72 7.10 9.42
C GLY A 358 -13.41 7.27 8.67
N ARG A 359 -12.96 8.53 8.59
CA ARG A 359 -11.71 8.90 7.90
C ARG A 359 -10.55 8.94 8.90
N PRO A 360 -9.33 8.54 8.49
CA PRO A 360 -8.17 8.64 9.35
C PRO A 360 -7.76 10.10 9.57
N GLU A 361 -7.56 10.46 10.83
CA GLU A 361 -6.89 11.70 11.22
C GLU A 361 -5.37 11.45 11.28
N LEU A 362 -4.71 11.42 10.12
CA LEU A 362 -3.31 10.99 10.00
C LEU A 362 -2.34 11.75 10.90
N GLU A 363 -2.57 13.04 11.12
CA GLU A 363 -1.77 13.91 12.00
C GLU A 363 -1.81 13.47 13.47
N LYS A 364 -2.82 12.67 13.86
CA LYS A 364 -2.92 12.06 15.19
C LYS A 364 -2.43 10.62 15.16
N VAL A 365 -2.95 9.84 14.20
CA VAL A 365 -2.72 8.39 14.12
C VAL A 365 -1.24 8.06 13.97
N ILE A 366 -0.51 8.77 13.10
CA ILE A 366 0.90 8.47 12.84
C ILE A 366 1.77 8.72 14.08
N PRO A 367 1.73 9.91 14.72
CA PRO A 367 2.45 10.13 15.97
C PRO A 367 2.06 9.16 17.08
N ASN A 368 0.78 8.77 17.17
CA ASN A 368 0.33 7.80 18.17
C ASN A 368 0.93 6.40 17.94
N ILE A 369 1.04 5.94 16.69
CA ILE A 369 1.70 4.66 16.38
C ILE A 369 3.17 4.70 16.83
N ILE A 370 3.88 5.77 16.47
CA ILE A 370 5.29 5.96 16.86
C ILE A 370 5.41 5.99 18.38
N TYR A 371 4.60 6.81 19.05
CA TYR A 371 4.56 6.89 20.51
C TYR A 371 4.31 5.51 21.15
N GLY A 372 3.30 4.77 20.70
CA GLY A 372 2.96 3.47 21.29
C GLY A 372 4.07 2.43 21.16
N ILE A 373 4.82 2.47 20.06
CA ILE A 373 5.94 1.56 19.81
C ILE A 373 7.19 2.00 20.59
N GLU A 374 7.61 3.25 20.43
CA GLU A 374 8.86 3.77 21.04
C GLU A 374 8.77 3.95 22.56
N SER A 375 7.56 4.09 23.11
CA SER A 375 7.34 4.12 24.57
C SER A 375 6.96 2.75 25.16
N GLU A 376 6.84 1.71 24.33
CA GLU A 376 6.40 0.35 24.69
C GLU A 376 4.97 0.25 25.31
N THR A 377 4.24 1.36 25.37
CA THR A 377 2.88 1.44 25.95
C THR A 377 1.81 0.82 25.05
N GLY A 378 2.05 0.76 23.74
CA GLY A 378 1.05 0.44 22.71
C GLY A 378 1.52 -0.61 21.70
N LEU A 379 2.30 -1.59 22.15
CA LEU A 379 2.90 -2.64 21.31
C LEU A 379 1.83 -3.55 20.64
N PRO A 380 1.72 -3.56 19.29
CA PRO A 380 0.78 -4.40 18.52
C PRO A 380 0.81 -5.89 18.85
N GLU A 381 1.98 -6.44 19.14
CA GLU A 381 2.21 -7.86 19.42
C GLU A 381 1.43 -8.37 20.64
N LYS A 382 1.08 -7.48 21.58
CA LYS A 382 0.21 -7.79 22.73
C LYS A 382 -1.24 -8.07 22.32
N TYR A 383 -1.62 -7.64 21.10
CA TYR A 383 -2.97 -7.70 20.57
C TYR A 383 -3.12 -8.71 19.43
N LEU A 384 -2.16 -9.62 19.23
CA LEU A 384 -2.33 -10.72 18.26
C LEU A 384 -3.46 -11.65 18.70
N GLU A 385 -4.15 -12.29 17.75
CA GLU A 385 -5.27 -13.20 18.08
C GLU A 385 -4.82 -14.35 19.01
N SER A 386 -3.60 -14.87 18.82
CA SER A 386 -3.02 -15.89 19.70
C SER A 386 -2.82 -15.40 21.14
N GLU A 387 -2.34 -14.16 21.31
CA GLU A 387 -2.12 -13.55 22.61
C GLU A 387 -3.44 -13.19 23.29
N ARG A 388 -4.40 -12.68 22.51
CA ARG A 388 -5.76 -12.40 22.96
C ARG A 388 -6.43 -13.66 23.51
N GLU A 389 -6.30 -14.80 22.84
CA GLU A 389 -6.82 -16.09 23.33
C GLU A 389 -6.16 -16.53 24.63
N GLN A 390 -4.86 -16.30 24.81
CA GLN A 390 -4.18 -16.56 26.09
C GLN A 390 -4.68 -15.65 27.22
N VAL A 391 -4.87 -14.36 26.95
CA VAL A 391 -5.39 -13.40 27.92
C VAL A 391 -6.83 -13.74 28.31
N LYS A 392 -7.68 -14.15 27.36
CA LYS A 392 -9.04 -14.64 27.64
C LYS A 392 -9.04 -15.80 28.63
N ARG A 393 -8.18 -16.81 28.42
CA ARG A 393 -8.04 -17.95 29.34
C ARG A 393 -7.61 -17.50 30.73
N ARG A 394 -6.57 -16.67 30.83
CA ARG A 394 -6.10 -16.14 32.13
C ARG A 394 -7.17 -15.36 32.87
N LEU A 395 -7.95 -14.54 32.16
CA LEU A 395 -9.04 -13.78 32.77
C LEU A 395 -10.20 -14.69 33.21
N ALA A 396 -10.51 -15.74 32.44
CA ALA A 396 -11.52 -16.72 32.82
C ALA A 396 -11.10 -17.49 34.08
N ASP A 397 -9.85 -17.95 34.14
CA ASP A 397 -9.30 -18.63 35.31
C ASP A 397 -9.32 -17.72 36.54
N LYS A 398 -8.91 -16.44 36.36
CA LYS A 398 -8.95 -15.45 37.45
C LYS A 398 -10.36 -15.16 37.92
N LEU A 399 -11.33 -15.10 37.00
CA LEU A 399 -12.73 -14.89 37.35
C LEU A 399 -13.28 -16.07 38.16
N ILE A 400 -12.95 -17.31 37.80
CA ILE A 400 -13.32 -18.52 38.57
C ILE A 400 -12.69 -18.48 39.98
N GLU A 401 -11.42 -18.07 40.10
CA GLU A 401 -10.75 -17.89 41.40
C GLU A 401 -11.49 -16.86 42.26
N LEU A 402 -11.82 -15.70 41.69
CA LEU A 402 -12.52 -14.61 42.38
C LEU A 402 -13.95 -14.98 42.76
N GLU A 403 -14.66 -15.76 41.95
CA GLU A 403 -16.01 -16.24 42.27
C GLU A 403 -16.02 -17.12 43.52
N ARG A 404 -14.99 -17.96 43.72
CA ARG A 404 -14.83 -18.82 44.91
C ARG A 404 -14.47 -18.09 46.20
N ARG A 405 -13.96 -16.85 46.10
CA ARG A 405 -13.59 -16.02 47.25
C ARG A 405 -14.81 -15.33 47.86
N ASN A 406 -15.24 -15.77 49.04
CA ASN A 406 -16.39 -15.18 49.75
C ASN A 406 -15.98 -13.96 50.60
N ASP A 407 -14.69 -13.72 50.78
CA ASP A 407 -14.09 -12.62 51.53
C ASP A 407 -14.10 -11.27 50.78
N LEU A 408 -14.23 -11.29 49.44
CA LEU A 408 -14.17 -10.10 48.60
C LEU A 408 -15.56 -9.64 48.18
N ASN A 409 -15.82 -8.34 48.28
CA ASN A 409 -17.03 -7.75 47.72
C ASN A 409 -16.95 -7.65 46.18
N LYS A 410 -18.11 -7.43 45.53
CA LYS A 410 -18.20 -7.34 44.06
C LYS A 410 -17.26 -6.30 43.45
N SER A 411 -17.03 -5.18 44.14
CA SER A 411 -16.15 -4.10 43.68
C SER A 411 -14.67 -4.48 43.75
N GLN A 412 -14.24 -5.18 44.80
CA GLN A 412 -12.88 -5.67 44.97
C GLN A 412 -12.54 -6.76 43.94
N LYS A 413 -13.47 -7.70 43.68
CA LYS A 413 -13.31 -8.70 42.63
C LYS A 413 -13.14 -8.03 41.25
N ARG A 414 -13.91 -6.96 40.98
CA ARG A 414 -13.77 -6.17 39.73
C ARG A 414 -12.42 -5.47 39.63
N LEU A 415 -11.96 -4.85 40.71
CA LEU A 415 -10.67 -4.16 40.73
C LEU A 415 -9.53 -5.12 40.36
N GLN A 416 -9.48 -6.30 41.01
CA GLN A 416 -8.45 -7.30 40.75
C GLN A 416 -8.53 -7.88 39.33
N LEU A 417 -9.75 -8.08 38.79
CA LEU A 417 -9.91 -8.54 37.41
C LEU A 417 -9.45 -7.46 36.40
N ASN A 418 -9.73 -6.19 36.69
CA ASN A 418 -9.27 -5.06 35.87
C ASN A 418 -7.76 -4.88 35.95
N GLU A 419 -7.13 -5.05 37.11
CA GLU A 419 -5.67 -5.01 37.27
C GLU A 419 -5.00 -6.08 36.42
N VAL A 420 -5.55 -7.30 36.40
CA VAL A 420 -5.05 -8.38 35.54
C VAL A 420 -5.22 -8.00 34.06
N ALA A 421 -6.37 -7.49 33.65
CA ALA A 421 -6.59 -7.05 32.27
C ALA A 421 -5.61 -5.93 31.86
N GLN A 422 -5.44 -4.92 32.70
CA GLN A 422 -4.55 -3.78 32.47
C GLN A 422 -3.09 -4.20 32.40
N SER A 423 -2.66 -5.15 33.24
CA SER A 423 -1.30 -5.69 33.20
C SER A 423 -0.96 -6.36 31.85
N GLN A 424 -1.99 -6.84 31.14
CA GLN A 424 -1.86 -7.43 29.81
C GLN A 424 -2.14 -6.43 28.68
N GLY A 425 -2.35 -5.15 28.99
CA GLY A 425 -2.64 -4.10 28.01
C GLY A 425 -4.12 -4.02 27.57
N TYR A 426 -5.06 -4.62 28.29
CA TYR A 426 -6.48 -4.63 27.95
C TYR A 426 -7.34 -3.87 28.96
N VAL A 427 -8.54 -3.47 28.52
CA VAL A 427 -9.58 -2.82 29.32
C VAL A 427 -10.89 -3.60 29.17
N LEU A 428 -11.66 -3.73 30.25
CA LEU A 428 -12.96 -4.43 30.26
C LEU A 428 -14.13 -3.43 30.18
N GLN A 429 -14.89 -3.46 29.08
CA GLN A 429 -16.13 -2.69 28.88
C GLN A 429 -17.38 -3.37 29.48
N HIS A 430 -18.44 -2.60 29.72
CA HIS A 430 -19.75 -3.05 30.26
C HIS A 430 -19.68 -3.80 31.61
N GLN A 431 -19.16 -3.12 32.63
CA GLN A 431 -18.90 -3.66 33.97
C GLN A 431 -20.15 -4.00 34.81
N ASN A 432 -21.37 -3.61 34.39
CA ASN A 432 -22.57 -3.77 35.22
C ASN A 432 -23.17 -5.18 35.19
N THR A 433 -22.88 -6.00 34.18
CA THR A 433 -23.60 -7.26 33.91
C THR A 433 -22.88 -8.52 34.46
N ILE A 434 -21.64 -8.41 34.92
CA ILE A 434 -20.80 -9.57 35.28
C ILE A 434 -21.27 -10.25 36.58
N LEU A 435 -21.93 -9.51 37.49
CA LEU A 435 -22.26 -10.00 38.84
C LEU A 435 -23.76 -9.88 39.19
N GLN A 436 -24.64 -9.75 38.19
CA GLN A 436 -26.09 -9.71 38.39
C GLN A 436 -26.74 -11.01 37.91
N HIS A 437 -26.70 -12.05 38.75
CA HIS A 437 -27.83 -12.96 38.95
C HIS A 437 -27.52 -13.96 40.07
N GLU A 438 -28.02 -13.67 41.26
CA GLU A 438 -28.48 -14.63 42.27
C GLU A 438 -29.14 -13.81 43.37
N GLU A 439 -30.39 -13.41 43.16
CA GLU A 439 -31.28 -13.04 44.27
C GLU A 439 -32.72 -13.01 43.75
N GLY A 440 -33.50 -14.01 44.19
CA GLY A 440 -34.95 -13.96 44.25
C GLY A 440 -35.74 -14.33 42.99
N LYS A 441 -36.15 -15.61 42.89
CA LYS A 441 -37.55 -15.95 42.56
C LYS A 441 -38.02 -17.16 43.36
N PRO A 442 -39.26 -17.14 43.86
CA PRO A 442 -39.81 -18.16 44.75
C PRO A 442 -40.20 -19.43 44.00
N VAL A 443 -40.20 -20.53 44.75
CA VAL A 443 -40.81 -21.81 44.42
C VAL A 443 -42.29 -21.60 44.05
N VAL A 444 -42.67 -21.87 42.79
CA VAL A 444 -44.07 -22.13 42.41
C VAL A 444 -44.14 -23.25 41.35
N GLN A 445 -44.65 -24.39 41.83
CA GLN A 445 -45.56 -25.36 41.21
C GLN A 445 -45.39 -25.76 39.73
N THR A 446 -44.97 -27.02 39.59
CA THR A 446 -45.53 -28.04 38.69
C THR A 446 -46.71 -27.63 37.80
N ARG A 447 -46.50 -27.64 36.48
CA ARG A 447 -47.52 -28.05 35.50
C ARG A 447 -46.90 -28.88 34.38
N LYS A 448 -47.40 -30.12 34.26
CA LYS A 448 -47.17 -31.06 33.15
C LYS A 448 -47.53 -30.40 31.82
N GLY A 449 -46.72 -30.64 30.79
CA GLY A 449 -47.01 -30.21 29.41
C GLY A 449 -45.97 -30.69 28.41
N SER A 450 -46.23 -31.88 27.85
CA SER A 450 -45.63 -32.51 26.67
C SER A 450 -45.08 -31.57 25.58
N MET A 451 -43.83 -31.80 25.17
CA MET A 451 -43.47 -32.06 23.76
C MET A 451 -42.03 -32.57 23.67
N TYR A 452 -41.90 -33.89 23.52
CA TYR A 452 -40.70 -34.53 23.00
C TYR A 452 -40.60 -34.25 21.50
N GLY A 453 -39.43 -33.81 21.04
CA GLY A 453 -39.16 -33.61 19.62
C GLY A 453 -37.68 -33.34 19.35
N ASN A 454 -36.93 -34.43 19.16
CA ASN A 454 -35.71 -34.52 18.36
C ASN A 454 -34.47 -33.71 18.80
N LEU A 455 -33.68 -34.29 19.72
CA LEU A 455 -32.23 -34.12 19.72
C LEU A 455 -31.51 -35.32 20.36
N ALA A 456 -31.86 -36.54 19.92
CA ALA A 456 -31.19 -37.78 20.30
C ALA A 456 -30.86 -38.54 19.02
N ASN A 457 -29.72 -38.22 18.42
CA ASN A 457 -29.05 -39.03 17.38
C ASN A 457 -27.59 -38.56 17.28
N SER A 458 -26.77 -38.89 18.28
CA SER A 458 -25.29 -38.89 18.15
C SER A 458 -24.55 -39.50 19.35
N VAL A 459 -25.15 -40.41 20.15
CA VAL A 459 -24.46 -41.05 21.30
C VAL A 459 -24.89 -42.52 21.50
N THR A 460 -25.14 -43.26 20.42
CA THR A 460 -25.44 -44.71 20.49
C THR A 460 -24.54 -45.49 19.54
N GLU A 461 -23.23 -45.41 19.76
CA GLU A 461 -22.30 -46.34 19.09
C GLU A 461 -20.98 -46.55 19.86
N TRP A 462 -21.02 -46.56 21.20
CA TRP A 462 -19.85 -46.95 22.00
C TRP A 462 -20.15 -47.73 23.28
N GLN A 463 -21.25 -48.50 23.33
CA GLN A 463 -21.51 -49.41 24.45
C GLN A 463 -22.25 -50.67 23.97
N MET A 464 -21.53 -51.54 23.28
CA MET A 464 -21.82 -52.98 23.25
C MET A 464 -20.50 -53.73 23.30
N ASN A 465 -20.09 -54.12 24.50
CA ASN A 465 -19.39 -55.37 24.85
C ASN A 465 -18.72 -55.19 26.22
N ASN A 466 -19.42 -55.61 27.27
CA ASN A 466 -18.90 -56.44 28.35
C ASN A 466 -19.95 -56.58 29.45
N THR A 467 -20.70 -57.68 29.37
CA THR A 467 -21.37 -58.30 30.52
C THR A 467 -20.34 -59.11 31.30
N GLY A 468 -20.19 -58.86 32.59
CA GLY A 468 -19.38 -59.70 33.48
C GLY A 468 -19.36 -59.17 34.91
N ASP A 469 -19.84 -60.02 35.81
CA ASP A 469 -19.97 -59.89 37.26
C ASP A 469 -18.93 -59.05 38.03
N GLY A 470 -19.40 -58.44 39.12
CA GLY A 470 -18.60 -58.35 40.34
C GLY A 470 -18.45 -56.96 40.94
N ASN A 471 -19.07 -56.80 42.11
CA ASN A 471 -18.67 -55.98 43.25
C ASN A 471 -18.57 -54.45 43.12
N ASN A 472 -19.32 -53.81 44.04
CA ASN A 472 -19.06 -52.51 44.68
C ASN A 472 -17.61 -52.02 44.54
N LEU A 473 -17.40 -50.98 43.72
CA LEU A 473 -16.36 -49.96 43.84
C LEU A 473 -16.58 -48.93 42.72
N LEU A 474 -16.40 -47.64 43.04
CA LEU A 474 -16.32 -46.47 42.15
C LEU A 474 -17.65 -45.75 41.81
N ASP A 475 -18.10 -44.90 42.75
CA ASP A 475 -19.02 -43.78 42.48
C ASP A 475 -18.27 -42.43 42.39
N THR A 476 -16.93 -42.44 42.41
CA THR A 476 -16.08 -41.23 42.38
C THR A 476 -15.67 -40.80 40.98
N ASP A 477 -15.63 -41.71 40.00
CA ASP A 477 -15.11 -41.42 38.66
C ASP A 477 -16.16 -40.74 37.76
N ASN A 478 -17.44 -41.07 37.94
CA ASN A 478 -18.54 -40.38 37.24
C ASN A 478 -18.74 -38.95 37.75
N GLU A 479 -18.59 -38.70 39.06
CA GLU A 479 -18.60 -37.34 39.60
C GLU A 479 -17.41 -36.52 39.08
N CYS A 480 -16.22 -37.12 38.98
CA CYS A 480 -15.03 -36.47 38.41
C CYS A 480 -15.26 -36.08 36.95
N VAL A 481 -15.73 -36.99 36.09
CA VAL A 481 -16.00 -36.71 34.67
C VAL A 481 -17.13 -35.68 34.49
N VAL A 482 -18.21 -35.79 35.26
CA VAL A 482 -19.32 -34.82 35.23
C VAL A 482 -18.88 -33.44 35.75
N SER A 483 -18.04 -33.39 36.78
CA SER A 483 -17.47 -32.12 37.29
C SER A 483 -16.53 -31.47 36.28
N THR A 484 -15.75 -32.26 35.54
CA THR A 484 -14.81 -31.78 34.53
C THR A 484 -15.56 -31.27 33.29
N MET A 485 -16.63 -31.96 32.86
CA MET A 485 -17.52 -31.47 31.80
C MET A 485 -18.31 -30.21 32.20
N ARG A 486 -18.72 -30.10 33.47
CA ARG A 486 -19.37 -28.89 33.99
C ARG A 486 -18.39 -27.71 34.03
N GLN A 487 -17.16 -27.94 34.51
CA GLN A 487 -16.09 -26.93 34.49
C GLN A 487 -15.76 -26.49 33.07
N SER A 488 -15.67 -27.41 32.09
CA SER A 488 -15.36 -27.03 30.70
C SER A 488 -16.51 -26.23 30.05
N LYS A 489 -17.77 -26.59 30.31
CA LYS A 489 -18.93 -25.79 29.86
C LYS A 489 -18.97 -24.41 30.50
N GLN A 490 -18.69 -24.32 31.79
CA GLN A 490 -18.66 -23.06 32.53
C GLN A 490 -17.53 -22.15 32.02
N LEU A 491 -16.34 -22.70 31.81
CA LEU A 491 -15.19 -22.01 31.22
C LEU A 491 -15.50 -21.49 29.81
N ASN A 492 -16.16 -22.31 28.97
CA ASN A 492 -16.59 -21.88 27.63
C ASN A 492 -17.61 -20.74 27.67
N LEU A 493 -18.56 -20.77 28.60
CA LEU A 493 -19.55 -19.71 28.78
C LEU A 493 -18.88 -18.40 29.25
N MET A 494 -17.90 -18.51 30.16
CA MET A 494 -17.14 -17.39 30.70
C MET A 494 -16.20 -16.78 29.67
N ASN A 495 -15.50 -17.61 28.88
CA ASN A 495 -14.69 -17.17 27.74
C ASN A 495 -15.53 -16.36 26.74
N LYS A 496 -16.77 -16.79 26.47
CA LYS A 496 -17.69 -16.07 25.59
C LYS A 496 -18.11 -14.72 26.18
N ARG A 497 -18.35 -14.64 27.50
CA ARG A 497 -18.63 -13.37 28.20
C ARG A 497 -17.45 -12.40 28.17
N ILE A 498 -16.23 -12.88 28.46
CA ILE A 498 -15.01 -12.06 28.46
C ILE A 498 -14.69 -11.54 27.05
N SER A 499 -14.93 -12.36 26.02
CA SER A 499 -14.64 -12.00 24.62
C SER A 499 -15.35 -10.73 24.15
N HIS A 500 -16.57 -10.46 24.62
CA HIS A 500 -17.34 -9.27 24.25
C HIS A 500 -16.95 -8.02 25.04
N MET A 501 -16.19 -8.16 26.13
CA MET A 501 -15.83 -7.05 27.02
C MET A 501 -14.38 -6.60 26.85
N LEU A 502 -13.53 -7.45 26.29
CA LEU A 502 -12.09 -7.21 26.18
C LEU A 502 -11.78 -6.26 25.02
N GLU A 503 -11.31 -5.07 25.36
CA GLU A 503 -10.81 -4.06 24.42
C GLU A 503 -9.33 -3.78 24.61
N SER A 504 -8.64 -3.38 23.54
CA SER A 504 -7.27 -2.90 23.60
C SER A 504 -7.17 -1.65 24.47
N GLY A 505 -6.25 -1.64 25.43
CA GLY A 505 -6.02 -0.50 26.33
C GLY A 505 -5.29 0.65 25.65
N PHE A 506 -4.58 0.37 24.55
CA PHE A 506 -4.02 1.39 23.67
C PHE A 506 -4.71 1.36 22.31
N LYS A 507 -5.17 2.52 21.86
CA LYS A 507 -5.87 2.70 20.58
C LYS A 507 -5.21 3.83 19.79
N PRO A 508 -4.33 3.56 18.82
CA PRO A 508 -3.60 4.61 18.10
C PRO A 508 -4.51 5.56 17.31
N TRP A 509 -5.76 5.18 17.03
CA TRP A 509 -6.75 6.01 16.35
C TRP A 509 -7.53 6.98 17.27
N GLU A 510 -7.31 6.92 18.58
CA GLU A 510 -7.90 7.83 19.55
C GLU A 510 -6.91 8.94 19.97
N TYR A 511 -7.39 9.92 20.73
CA TYR A 511 -6.56 11.04 21.14
C TYR A 511 -5.62 10.67 22.30
N HIS A 512 -4.31 10.89 22.11
CA HIS A 512 -3.28 10.69 23.14
C HIS A 512 -2.51 12.00 23.37
N LEU A 513 -2.76 12.65 24.52
CA LEU A 513 -2.15 13.93 24.90
C LEU A 513 -0.61 14.01 24.75
N PRO A 514 0.20 13.00 25.13
CA PRO A 514 1.65 13.13 25.11
C PRO A 514 2.30 12.84 23.75
N ALA A 515 1.58 12.24 22.79
CA ALA A 515 2.19 11.61 21.62
C ALA A 515 2.98 12.58 20.73
N SER A 516 2.40 13.72 20.33
CA SER A 516 3.09 14.69 19.46
C SER A 516 4.36 15.24 20.12
N SER A 517 4.26 15.66 21.38
CA SER A 517 5.39 16.21 22.14
C SER A 517 6.53 15.18 22.31
N PHE A 518 6.18 13.92 22.51
CA PHE A 518 7.14 12.83 22.63
C PHE A 518 7.84 12.57 21.29
N VAL A 519 7.10 12.44 20.20
CA VAL A 519 7.69 12.20 18.87
C VAL A 519 8.59 13.36 18.45
N SER A 520 8.20 14.61 18.71
CA SER A 520 9.07 15.76 18.46
C SER A 520 10.38 15.73 19.28
N SER A 521 10.38 15.09 20.46
CA SER A 521 11.59 14.92 21.26
C SER A 521 12.55 13.87 20.69
N LEU A 522 12.02 12.84 20.00
CA LEU A 522 12.81 11.78 19.35
C LEU A 522 13.59 12.24 18.11
N GLY A 523 13.16 13.33 17.46
CA GLY A 523 13.88 13.91 16.32
C GLY A 523 15.32 14.34 16.65
N LYS A 524 15.64 14.52 17.95
CA LYS A 524 16.99 14.86 18.41
C LYS A 524 17.92 13.65 18.56
N SER A 525 17.38 12.43 18.58
CA SER A 525 18.11 11.20 18.90
C SER A 525 18.28 10.25 17.71
N SER A 526 18.08 10.72 16.47
CA SER A 526 18.13 9.94 15.22
C SER A 526 17.17 8.73 15.15
N VAL A 527 16.30 8.54 16.14
CA VAL A 527 15.34 7.41 16.16
C VAL A 527 14.38 7.51 14.97
N LEU A 528 13.93 8.72 14.64
CA LEU A 528 13.01 8.95 13.52
C LEU A 528 13.64 8.68 12.15
N ASP A 529 14.97 8.63 12.03
CA ASP A 529 15.66 8.25 10.79
C ASP A 529 15.43 6.76 10.43
N THR A 530 15.11 5.94 11.44
CA THR A 530 14.76 4.51 11.26
C THR A 530 13.31 4.31 10.80
N TRP A 531 12.49 5.37 10.84
CA TRP A 531 11.09 5.35 10.44
C TRP A 531 10.92 5.81 8.99
N GLY A 532 10.01 5.15 8.27
CA GLY A 532 9.63 5.53 6.91
C GLY A 532 8.12 5.50 6.69
N VAL A 533 7.59 6.54 6.06
CA VAL A 533 6.20 6.59 5.63
C VAL A 533 6.12 6.33 4.14
N LEU A 534 5.29 5.39 3.72
CA LEU A 534 5.05 5.09 2.31
C LEU A 534 3.57 5.26 2.01
N TYR A 535 3.22 6.02 0.97
CA TYR A 535 1.83 6.27 0.60
C TYR A 535 1.52 5.81 -0.81
N CYS A 536 0.44 5.04 -0.98
CA CYS A 536 -0.13 4.76 -2.29
C CYS A 536 -1.59 5.22 -2.37
N GLY A 537 -1.83 6.18 -3.27
CA GLY A 537 -3.16 6.70 -3.50
C GLY A 537 -3.20 8.03 -4.25
N GLY A 538 -4.42 8.46 -4.58
CA GLY A 538 -4.67 9.65 -5.40
C GLY A 538 -5.34 10.81 -4.65
N SER A 539 -5.40 10.79 -3.32
CA SER A 539 -6.12 11.80 -2.54
C SER A 539 -5.24 13.00 -2.18
N PRO A 540 -5.46 14.20 -2.76
CA PRO A 540 -4.62 15.37 -2.46
C PRO A 540 -4.63 15.77 -0.97
N PRO A 541 -5.77 15.72 -0.23
CA PRO A 541 -5.77 15.99 1.20
C PRO A 541 -4.88 15.04 2.01
N VAL A 542 -4.81 13.77 1.62
CA VAL A 542 -3.95 12.78 2.29
C VAL A 542 -2.48 13.10 2.02
N GLN A 543 -2.11 13.37 0.77
CA GLN A 543 -0.74 13.76 0.42
C GLN A 543 -0.30 15.02 1.17
N ALA A 544 -1.18 16.03 1.27
CA ALA A 544 -0.89 17.26 2.00
C ALA A 544 -0.68 17.02 3.50
N ALA A 545 -1.49 16.16 4.12
CA ALA A 545 -1.34 15.80 5.53
C ALA A 545 -0.02 15.04 5.78
N LEU A 546 0.29 14.05 4.94
CA LEU A 546 1.53 13.29 5.05
C LEU A 546 2.77 14.15 4.83
N LYS A 547 2.71 15.12 3.90
CA LYS A 547 3.79 16.08 3.70
C LYS A 547 4.03 16.96 4.93
N ARG A 548 2.97 17.45 5.58
CA ARG A 548 3.09 18.19 6.84
C ARG A 548 3.74 17.35 7.95
N ILE A 549 3.30 16.11 8.11
CA ILE A 549 3.88 15.17 9.09
C ILE A 549 5.36 14.91 8.80
N SER A 550 5.70 14.68 7.53
CA SER A 550 7.07 14.48 7.09
C SER A 550 7.96 15.70 7.41
N GLU A 551 7.47 16.91 7.15
CA GLU A 551 8.18 18.16 7.46
C GLU A 551 8.28 18.42 8.98
N GLU A 552 7.22 18.16 9.74
CA GLU A 552 7.15 18.40 11.18
C GLU A 552 8.07 17.46 11.97
N TYR A 553 8.07 16.17 11.64
CA TYR A 553 8.81 15.13 12.37
C TYR A 553 10.09 14.69 11.67
N GLN A 554 10.41 15.26 10.50
CA GLN A 554 11.59 14.90 9.68
C GLN A 554 11.62 13.41 9.29
N ILE A 555 10.44 12.81 9.09
CA ILE A 555 10.32 11.41 8.66
C ILE A 555 10.23 11.35 7.14
N ASN A 556 11.00 10.46 6.51
CA ASN A 556 10.99 10.31 5.05
C ASN A 556 9.63 9.82 4.53
N LEU A 557 9.11 10.48 3.49
CA LEU A 557 7.85 10.15 2.82
C LEU A 557 8.11 9.71 1.37
N ASN A 558 7.72 8.47 1.05
CA ASN A 558 7.76 7.92 -0.31
C ASN A 558 6.34 7.78 -0.85
N THR A 559 6.00 8.50 -1.93
CA THR A 559 4.65 8.48 -2.50
C THR A 559 4.62 7.76 -3.84
N GLU A 560 3.70 6.82 -4.01
CA GLU A 560 3.38 6.20 -5.29
C GLU A 560 1.99 6.66 -5.73
N SER A 561 1.94 7.41 -6.84
CA SER A 561 0.66 7.83 -7.43
C SER A 561 0.43 7.14 -8.77
N PHE A 562 -0.67 6.42 -8.82
CA PHE A 562 -1.23 5.83 -10.03
C PHE A 562 -2.14 6.84 -10.74
N ALA A 563 -1.53 7.92 -11.23
CA ALA A 563 -2.23 8.92 -12.04
C ALA A 563 -2.25 8.47 -13.51
N TRP A 564 -3.27 7.70 -13.89
CA TRP A 564 -3.65 7.49 -15.29
C TRP A 564 -4.85 8.37 -15.66
#